data_AF-A0AA39G4S6-F1
#
_entry.id   AF-A0AA39G4S6-F1
#
_cell.length_a   1.000
_cell.length_b   1.000
_cell.length_c   1.000
_cell.angle_alpha   90.00
_cell.angle_beta   90.00
_cell.angle_gamma   90.00
#
_symmetry.space_group_name_H-M   'P 1'
#
loop_
_entity.id
_entity.type
_entity.pdbx_description
1 polymer ?
#
loop_
_entity_poly.entity_id
_entity_poly.type
_entity_poly.pdbx_seq_one_letter_code
_entity_poly.pdbx_strand_id
1 'polypeptide(L)'
;MTILDTKYGLKRWQIGEIASKIGQLYYHYYLRTSETSYLHEAYSFYAAIRGRAYYSRAAKEDRSDLMVKKLRYYARFIVVCLLLNKMKLVRELVQELDAQIADYASTYEPEDQVEWNLVLDEIKGFVKAESAVGVLHADSNPVILTHRLGPLTSPPIERSSPMCLTLQEILIIGNCADQVKFSELSVDMFRMLQTLEREPRDDPQHIHDASPAGRLPFRPGPYPPENGMPRRDNPHKYLLYKPTYSQVQVFLASGFKELPANGALLLYLSADGCFSTVKHPEESK
;
A
#
# COMPACT_ATOMS: atom_id res chain seq x y z
N MET A 1 29.51 12.45 -2.15
CA MET A 1 28.52 12.91 -1.14
C MET A 1 28.96 14.18 -0.39
N THR A 2 30.19 14.66 -0.62
CA THR A 2 30.80 15.88 -0.07
C THR A 2 30.28 17.19 -0.69
N ILE A 3 29.68 17.17 -1.88
CA ILE A 3 29.24 18.38 -2.58
C ILE A 3 28.04 19.08 -1.91
N LEU A 4 27.12 18.31 -1.30
CA LEU A 4 25.90 18.88 -0.69
C LEU A 4 26.19 19.55 0.66
N ASP A 5 27.01 18.92 1.51
CA ASP A 5 27.49 19.53 2.77
C ASP A 5 28.27 20.83 2.48
N THR A 6 29.17 20.79 1.49
CA THR A 6 30.09 21.92 1.21
C THR A 6 29.42 23.08 0.48
N LYS A 7 28.35 22.83 -0.30
CA LYS A 7 27.72 23.86 -1.15
C LYS A 7 26.38 24.39 -0.62
N TYR A 8 25.66 23.62 0.20
CA TYR A 8 24.31 23.99 0.68
C TYR A 8 24.13 23.89 2.21
N GLY A 9 25.12 23.40 2.96
CA GLY A 9 25.04 23.31 4.43
C GLY A 9 23.95 22.36 4.97
N LEU A 10 23.41 21.47 4.14
CA LEU A 10 22.34 20.55 4.52
C LEU A 10 22.88 19.33 5.25
N LYS A 11 22.47 19.14 6.51
CA LYS A 11 22.76 17.93 7.28
C LYS A 11 22.16 16.70 6.62
N ARG A 12 22.81 15.55 6.77
CA ARG A 12 22.36 14.26 6.19
C ARG A 12 20.91 13.90 6.49
N TRP A 13 20.46 14.12 7.73
CA TRP A 13 19.10 13.80 8.12
C TRP A 13 18.06 14.73 7.46
N GLN A 14 18.43 15.97 7.11
CA GLN A 14 17.56 16.89 6.36
C GLN A 14 17.34 16.37 4.93
N ILE A 15 18.39 15.84 4.31
CA ILE A 15 18.28 15.17 3.01
C ILE A 15 17.36 13.94 3.11
N GLY A 16 17.50 13.16 4.19
CA GLY A 16 16.59 12.05 4.49
C GLY A 16 15.14 12.48 4.66
N GLU A 17 14.88 13.59 5.34
CA GLU A 17 13.53 14.15 5.52
C GLU A 17 12.91 14.57 4.19
N ILE A 18 13.67 15.27 3.34
CA ILE A 18 13.23 15.66 1.99
C ILE A 18 12.92 14.42 1.16
N ALA A 19 13.80 13.42 1.13
CA ALA A 19 13.57 12.17 0.43
C ALA A 19 12.32 11.45 0.96
N SER A 20 12.08 11.47 2.28
CA SER A 20 10.89 10.84 2.87
C SER A 20 9.61 11.55 2.46
N LYS A 21 9.63 12.89 2.34
CA LYS A 21 8.49 13.69 1.86
C LYS A 21 8.20 13.43 0.38
N ILE A 22 9.24 13.29 -0.45
CA ILE A 22 9.09 12.93 -1.86
C ILE A 22 8.50 11.52 -1.99
N GLY A 23 9.01 10.55 -1.23
CA GLY A 23 8.44 9.20 -1.18
C GLY A 23 6.96 9.20 -0.78
N GLN A 24 6.59 10.05 0.19
CA GLN A 24 5.19 10.22 0.60
C GLN A 24 4.33 10.80 -0.54
N LEU A 25 4.83 11.78 -1.30
CA LEU A 25 4.10 12.34 -2.46
C LEU A 25 3.80 11.24 -3.49
N TYR A 26 4.80 10.42 -3.84
CA TYR A 26 4.62 9.30 -4.76
C TYR A 26 3.61 8.27 -4.23
N TYR A 27 3.65 7.96 -2.94
CA TYR A 27 2.65 7.10 -2.31
C TYR A 27 1.22 7.68 -2.42
N HIS A 28 1.04 8.99 -2.22
CA HIS A 28 -0.26 9.63 -2.43
C HIS A 28 -0.71 9.61 -3.89
N TYR A 29 0.21 9.70 -4.85
CA TYR A 29 -0.14 9.52 -6.26
C TYR A 29 -0.62 8.09 -6.52
N TYR A 30 0.05 7.08 -5.98
CA TYR A 30 -0.43 5.68 -6.06
C TYR A 30 -1.84 5.54 -5.48
N LEU A 31 -2.14 6.11 -4.30
CA LEU A 31 -3.50 6.03 -3.73
C LEU A 31 -4.56 6.70 -4.61
N ARG A 32 -4.19 7.73 -5.40
CA ARG A 32 -5.12 8.46 -6.28
C ARG A 32 -5.26 7.89 -7.69
N THR A 33 -4.30 7.08 -8.14
CA THR A 33 -4.31 6.56 -9.52
C THR A 33 -4.31 5.04 -9.58
N SER A 34 -4.03 4.37 -8.46
CA SER A 34 -3.79 2.93 -8.38
C SER A 34 -2.64 2.44 -9.29
N GLU A 35 -1.76 3.35 -9.72
CA GLU A 35 -0.61 3.02 -10.57
C GLU A 35 0.61 2.61 -9.73
N THR A 36 1.01 1.35 -9.87
CA THR A 36 2.10 0.73 -9.09
C THR A 36 3.47 1.35 -9.36
N SER A 37 3.67 2.00 -10.51
CA SER A 37 4.91 2.73 -10.83
C SER A 37 5.23 3.80 -9.78
N TYR A 38 4.23 4.55 -9.31
CA TYR A 38 4.41 5.52 -8.24
C TYR A 38 4.75 4.85 -6.90
N LEU A 39 4.19 3.67 -6.63
CA LEU A 39 4.53 2.91 -5.43
C LEU A 39 5.99 2.43 -5.46
N HIS A 40 6.50 2.02 -6.63
CA HIS A 40 7.92 1.68 -6.84
C HIS A 40 8.85 2.90 -6.70
N GLU A 41 8.42 4.09 -7.13
CA GLU A 41 9.17 5.33 -6.88
C GLU A 41 9.23 5.66 -5.38
N ALA A 42 8.09 5.59 -4.67
CA ALA A 42 8.06 5.77 -3.22
C ALA A 42 9.02 4.79 -2.50
N TYR A 43 9.00 3.52 -2.89
CA TYR A 43 9.95 2.51 -2.42
C TYR A 43 11.39 2.93 -2.66
N SER A 44 11.72 3.40 -3.87
CA SER A 44 13.08 3.79 -4.24
C SER A 44 13.63 4.92 -3.35
N PHE A 45 12.79 5.91 -3.01
CA PHE A 45 13.17 6.95 -2.05
C PHE A 45 13.40 6.39 -0.65
N TYR A 46 12.50 5.56 -0.14
CA TYR A 46 12.66 5.00 1.21
C TYR A 46 13.83 4.02 1.33
N ALA A 47 14.06 3.20 0.32
CA ALA A 47 15.20 2.31 0.23
C ALA A 47 16.52 3.09 0.17
N ALA A 48 16.55 4.21 -0.57
CA ALA A 48 17.72 5.09 -0.62
C ALA A 48 18.01 5.73 0.75
N ILE A 49 16.98 6.01 1.56
CA ILE A 49 17.16 6.53 2.91
C ILE A 49 17.86 5.50 3.82
N ARG A 50 17.40 4.25 3.78
CA ARG A 50 18.00 3.12 4.50
C ARG A 50 19.43 2.88 4.04
N GLY A 51 19.63 2.67 2.73
CA GLY A 51 20.92 2.30 2.15
C GLY A 51 22.02 3.36 2.33
N ARG A 52 21.64 4.65 2.44
CA ARG A 52 22.60 5.74 2.71
C ARG A 52 22.65 6.14 4.18
N ALA A 53 21.88 5.49 5.04
CA ALA A 53 21.82 5.74 6.48
C ALA A 53 21.70 7.24 6.82
N TYR A 54 20.77 7.96 6.18
CA TYR A 54 20.60 9.42 6.38
C TYR A 54 20.29 9.78 7.84
N TYR A 55 19.68 8.86 8.60
CA TYR A 55 19.36 9.01 10.02
C TYR A 55 20.38 8.39 10.99
N SER A 56 21.55 7.94 10.52
CA SER A 56 22.58 7.31 11.38
C SER A 56 23.08 8.19 12.53
N ARG A 57 23.00 9.52 12.38
CA ARG A 57 23.43 10.49 13.40
C ARG A 57 22.26 11.18 14.12
N ALA A 58 21.02 10.71 13.91
CA ALA A 58 19.83 11.37 14.45
C ALA A 58 19.81 11.39 15.99
N ALA A 59 20.16 10.28 16.64
CA ALA A 59 20.17 10.16 18.09
C ALA A 59 21.21 11.07 18.78
N LYS A 60 22.23 11.55 18.05
CA LYS A 60 23.30 12.41 18.60
C LYS A 60 22.95 13.90 18.60
N GLU A 61 21.83 14.28 18.00
CA GLU A 61 21.41 15.67 17.88
C GLU A 61 20.52 16.13 19.05
N ASP A 62 20.29 15.26 20.05
CA ASP A 62 19.45 15.48 21.24
C ASP A 62 18.11 16.16 20.93
N ARG A 63 17.43 15.61 19.91
CA ARG A 63 16.25 16.20 19.30
C ARG A 63 15.19 15.13 19.09
N SER A 64 14.23 15.08 20.01
CA SER A 64 13.11 14.14 19.98
C SER A 64 12.30 14.26 18.68
N ASP A 65 12.12 15.46 18.14
CA ASP A 65 11.43 15.71 16.87
C ASP A 65 12.07 14.99 15.69
N LEU A 66 13.40 14.87 15.70
CA LEU A 66 14.15 14.17 14.66
C LEU A 66 13.93 12.65 14.73
N MET A 67 13.81 12.10 15.94
CA MET A 67 13.50 10.69 16.14
C MET A 67 12.08 10.37 15.69
N VAL A 68 11.09 11.21 16.02
CA VAL A 68 9.71 11.07 15.49
C VAL A 68 9.69 11.06 13.96
N LYS A 69 10.48 11.92 13.30
CA LYS A 69 10.62 11.91 11.83
C LYS A 69 11.18 10.57 11.31
N LYS A 70 12.16 10.00 12.01
CA LYS A 70 12.75 8.68 11.70
C LYS A 70 11.72 7.55 11.88
N LEU A 71 10.95 7.54 12.97
CA LEU A 71 9.89 6.55 13.22
C LEU A 71 8.80 6.61 12.15
N ARG A 72 8.33 7.83 11.79
CA ARG A 72 7.36 8.01 10.70
C ARG A 72 7.91 7.57 9.34
N TYR A 73 9.21 7.73 9.09
CA TYR A 73 9.85 7.19 7.89
C TYR A 73 9.73 5.66 7.84
N TYR A 74 10.07 4.97 8.94
CA TYR A 74 9.97 3.51 9.01
C TYR A 74 8.54 3.01 8.80
N ALA A 75 7.56 3.61 9.50
CA ALA A 75 6.15 3.25 9.33
C ALA A 75 5.70 3.38 7.86
N ARG A 76 6.04 4.49 7.18
CA ARG A 76 5.72 4.68 5.76
C ARG A 76 6.43 3.68 4.85
N PHE A 77 7.69 3.37 5.15
CA PHE A 77 8.44 2.41 4.36
C PHE A 77 7.87 0.99 4.48
N ILE A 78 7.45 0.60 5.68
CA ILE A 78 6.77 -0.68 5.94
C ILE A 78 5.48 -0.78 5.12
N VAL A 79 4.63 0.26 5.14
CA VAL A 79 3.39 0.30 4.33
C VAL A 79 3.70 0.07 2.85
N VAL A 80 4.68 0.79 2.28
CA VAL A 80 5.04 0.62 0.87
C VAL A 80 5.59 -0.79 0.58
N CYS A 81 6.38 -1.36 1.48
CA CYS A 81 6.89 -2.72 1.32
C CYS A 81 5.79 -3.78 1.41
N LEU A 82 4.80 -3.59 2.28
CA LEU A 82 3.60 -4.44 2.36
C LEU A 82 2.83 -4.41 1.03
N LEU A 83 2.57 -3.22 0.51
CA LEU A 83 1.84 -3.05 -0.75
C LEU A 83 2.58 -3.60 -1.97
N LEU A 84 3.92 -3.61 -1.95
CA LEU A 84 4.75 -4.25 -2.97
C LEU A 84 5.02 -5.74 -2.70
N ASN A 85 4.36 -6.34 -1.70
CA ASN A 85 4.54 -7.72 -1.29
C ASN A 85 6.02 -8.11 -0.98
N LYS A 86 6.82 -7.17 -0.49
CA LYS A 86 8.24 -7.40 -0.11
C LYS A 86 8.34 -7.89 1.33
N MET A 87 7.67 -8.99 1.65
CA MET A 87 7.48 -9.47 3.04
C MET A 87 8.77 -9.77 3.81
N LYS A 88 9.84 -10.19 3.12
CA LYS A 88 11.17 -10.35 3.76
C LYS A 88 11.67 -9.02 4.32
N LEU A 89 11.62 -7.97 3.49
CA LEU A 89 12.05 -6.63 3.89
C LEU A 89 11.11 -6.02 4.94
N VAL A 90 9.81 -6.29 4.87
CA VAL A 90 8.85 -5.88 5.93
C VAL A 90 9.30 -6.42 7.29
N ARG A 91 9.66 -7.71 7.39
CA ARG A 91 10.13 -8.30 8.65
C ARG A 91 11.41 -7.65 9.17
N GLU A 92 12.37 -7.35 8.28
CA GLU A 92 13.59 -6.62 8.64
C GLU A 92 13.26 -5.22 9.18
N LEU A 93 12.40 -4.46 8.47
CA LEU A 93 12.03 -3.10 8.85
C LEU A 93 11.25 -3.04 10.18
N VAL A 94 10.44 -4.07 10.48
CA VAL A 94 9.73 -4.16 11.77
C VAL A 94 10.70 -4.33 12.92
N GLN A 95 11.73 -5.17 12.76
CA GLN A 95 12.79 -5.33 13.76
C GLN A 95 13.59 -4.04 13.95
N GLU A 96 13.91 -3.35 12.85
CA GLU A 96 14.58 -2.05 12.92
C GLU A 96 13.70 -1.00 13.61
N LEU A 97 12.40 -0.93 13.31
CA LEU A 97 11.47 0.00 13.95
C LEU A 97 11.36 -0.26 15.46
N ASP A 98 11.28 -1.53 15.88
CA ASP A 98 11.25 -1.93 17.29
C ASP A 98 12.47 -1.37 18.04
N ALA A 99 13.67 -1.60 17.50
CA ALA A 99 14.91 -1.04 18.05
C ALA A 99 14.88 0.50 18.10
N GLN A 100 14.34 1.16 17.08
CA GLN A 100 14.23 2.63 17.06
C GLN A 100 13.23 3.17 18.08
N ILE A 101 12.14 2.46 18.36
CA ILE A 101 11.18 2.83 19.40
C ILE A 101 11.82 2.66 20.78
N ALA A 102 12.57 1.58 21.00
CA ALA A 102 13.30 1.36 22.25
C ALA A 102 14.37 2.45 22.50
N ASP A 103 15.14 2.81 21.47
CA ASP A 103 16.10 3.92 21.53
C ASP A 103 15.40 5.25 21.85
N TYR A 104 14.27 5.52 21.20
CA TYR A 104 13.49 6.74 21.41
C TYR A 104 12.90 6.82 22.84
N ALA A 105 12.35 5.72 23.33
CA ALA A 105 11.81 5.61 24.69
C ALA A 105 12.88 5.83 25.76
N SER A 106 14.00 5.10 25.65
CA SER A 106 15.07 5.15 26.66
C SER A 106 15.83 6.46 26.68
N THR A 107 15.88 7.19 25.57
CA THR A 107 16.62 8.46 25.48
C THR A 107 15.78 9.67 25.90
N TYR A 108 14.47 9.68 25.56
CA TYR A 108 13.65 10.89 25.65
C TYR A 108 12.46 10.79 26.61
N GLU A 109 12.14 9.60 27.13
CA GLU A 109 10.95 9.33 27.98
C GLU A 109 9.66 10.05 27.49
N PRO A 110 9.28 9.88 26.20
CA PRO A 110 8.27 10.73 25.60
C PRO A 110 6.85 10.23 25.90
N GLU A 111 5.89 11.16 26.02
CA GLU A 111 4.48 10.84 26.27
C GLU A 111 3.85 9.97 25.15
N ASP A 112 4.33 10.13 23.91
CA ASP A 112 3.84 9.41 22.73
C ASP A 112 4.42 7.98 22.57
N GLN A 113 5.25 7.51 23.52
CA GLN A 113 5.83 6.17 23.48
C GLN A 113 4.75 5.08 23.39
N VAL A 114 3.64 5.23 24.12
CA VAL A 114 2.55 4.24 24.12
C VAL A 114 1.93 4.12 22.72
N GLU A 115 1.71 5.26 22.04
CA GLU A 115 1.17 5.28 20.68
C GLU A 115 2.10 4.58 19.68
N TRP A 116 3.41 4.80 19.79
CA TRP A 116 4.38 4.12 18.92
C TRP A 116 4.45 2.62 19.16
N ASN A 117 4.31 2.16 20.41
CA ASN A 117 4.22 0.73 20.71
C ASN A 117 2.93 0.12 20.13
N LEU A 118 1.79 0.82 20.23
CA LEU A 118 0.55 0.39 19.59
C LEU A 118 0.71 0.26 18.07
N VAL A 119 1.37 1.22 17.42
CA VAL A 119 1.67 1.14 15.97
C VAL A 119 2.54 -0.08 15.66
N LEU A 120 3.57 -0.35 16.45
CA LEU A 120 4.43 -1.52 16.26
C LEU A 120 3.66 -2.84 16.43
N ASP A 121 2.80 -2.92 17.45
CA ASP A 121 1.97 -4.09 17.72
C ASP A 121 0.93 -4.33 16.62
N GLU A 122 0.32 -3.27 16.09
CA GLU A 122 -0.55 -3.34 14.90
C GLU A 122 0.21 -3.94 13.71
N ILE A 123 1.43 -3.49 13.43
CA ILE A 123 2.24 -4.02 12.32
C ILE A 123 2.59 -5.50 12.56
N LYS A 124 3.05 -5.86 13.76
CA LYS A 124 3.40 -7.24 14.12
C LYS A 124 2.17 -8.16 13.99
N GLY A 125 1.02 -7.71 14.48
CA GLY A 125 -0.26 -8.39 14.34
C GLY A 125 -0.65 -8.59 12.87
N PHE A 126 -0.54 -7.53 12.06
CA PHE A 126 -0.85 -7.56 10.63
C PHE A 126 0.03 -8.56 9.87
N VAL A 127 1.35 -8.51 10.05
CA VAL A 127 2.30 -9.44 9.39
C VAL A 127 2.02 -10.89 9.78
N LYS A 128 1.69 -11.13 11.06
CA LYS A 128 1.32 -12.46 11.53
C LYS A 128 0.02 -12.95 10.88
N ALA A 129 -1.01 -12.12 10.85
CA ALA A 129 -2.31 -12.47 10.28
C ALA A 129 -2.27 -12.68 8.76
N GLU A 130 -1.45 -11.91 8.04
CA GLU A 130 -1.21 -12.10 6.60
C GLU A 130 -0.68 -13.49 6.31
N SER A 131 0.33 -13.93 7.08
CA SER A 131 0.99 -15.23 6.92
C SER A 131 0.16 -16.44 7.37
N ALA A 132 -0.99 -16.22 8.03
CA ALA A 132 -1.80 -17.29 8.59
C ALA A 132 -2.52 -18.15 7.54
N VAL A 133 -2.66 -17.64 6.30
CA VAL A 133 -3.32 -18.35 5.20
C VAL A 133 -2.26 -18.76 4.18
N GLY A 134 -1.59 -19.88 4.43
CA GLY A 134 -0.68 -20.51 3.47
C GLY A 134 -1.42 -21.53 2.60
N VAL A 135 -1.35 -21.39 1.28
CA VAL A 135 -1.82 -22.43 0.37
C VAL A 135 -0.71 -23.45 0.20
N LEU A 136 -1.00 -24.70 0.55
CA LEU A 136 -0.10 -25.83 0.35
C LEU A 136 -0.54 -26.57 -0.91
N HIS A 137 0.43 -26.98 -1.71
CA HIS A 137 0.21 -27.96 -2.77
C HIS A 137 -0.07 -29.33 -2.12
N ALA A 138 -0.63 -30.27 -2.88
CA ALA A 138 -1.03 -31.59 -2.37
C ALA A 138 0.14 -32.39 -1.75
N ASP A 139 1.39 -32.05 -2.10
CA ASP A 139 2.64 -32.60 -1.57
C ASP A 139 3.20 -31.80 -0.38
N SER A 140 2.40 -30.90 0.22
CA SER A 140 2.76 -30.03 1.35
C SER A 140 3.81 -28.95 1.05
N ASN A 141 4.13 -28.71 -0.22
CA ASN A 141 4.98 -27.58 -0.60
C ASN A 141 4.17 -26.26 -0.55
N PRO A 142 4.68 -25.20 0.08
CA PRO A 142 4.01 -23.91 0.09
C PRO A 142 3.96 -23.31 -1.32
N VAL A 143 2.77 -22.94 -1.78
CA VAL A 143 2.55 -22.30 -3.07
C VAL A 143 2.48 -20.79 -2.86
N ILE A 144 3.37 -20.06 -3.55
CA ILE A 144 3.26 -18.60 -3.62
C ILE A 144 2.22 -18.29 -4.70
N LEU A 145 1.02 -17.90 -4.28
CA LEU A 145 -0.02 -17.44 -5.18
C LEU A 145 0.14 -15.94 -5.43
N THR A 146 0.32 -15.58 -6.70
CA THR A 146 -0.01 -14.21 -7.13
C THR A 146 -1.52 -14.13 -7.29
N HIS A 147 -2.14 -13.19 -6.57
CA HIS A 147 -3.58 -12.95 -6.69
C HIS A 147 -3.89 -11.84 -7.70
N ARG A 148 -2.86 -11.21 -8.29
CA ARG A 148 -3.01 -10.09 -9.22
C ARG A 148 -3.74 -10.53 -10.49
N LEU A 149 -4.47 -9.61 -11.09
CA LEU A 149 -5.18 -9.81 -12.34
C LEU A 149 -4.17 -10.02 -13.49
N GLY A 150 -4.12 -11.25 -14.00
CA GLY A 150 -3.28 -11.66 -15.12
C GLY A 150 -3.93 -12.80 -15.91
N PRO A 151 -3.47 -13.08 -17.14
CA PRO A 151 -4.07 -14.12 -17.99
C PRO A 151 -4.12 -15.52 -17.36
N LEU A 152 -3.20 -15.81 -16.43
CA LEU A 152 -3.09 -17.10 -15.74
C LEU A 152 -3.96 -17.18 -14.47
N THR A 153 -4.38 -16.04 -13.91
CA THR A 153 -5.13 -15.96 -12.64
C THR A 153 -6.60 -15.62 -12.87
N SER A 154 -6.93 -15.01 -14.02
CA SER A 154 -8.32 -14.80 -14.45
C SER A 154 -8.81 -15.97 -15.30
N PRO A 155 -9.98 -16.54 -15.01
CA PRO A 155 -10.53 -17.64 -15.81
C PRO A 155 -10.71 -17.22 -17.27
N PRO A 156 -10.46 -18.12 -18.24
CA PRO A 156 -10.72 -17.83 -19.65
C PRO A 156 -12.23 -17.62 -19.83
N ILE A 157 -12.61 -16.45 -20.36
CA ILE A 157 -14.00 -16.11 -20.67
C ILE A 157 -14.12 -16.07 -22.20
N GLU A 158 -15.01 -16.89 -22.75
CA GLU A 158 -15.46 -16.75 -24.13
C GLU A 158 -16.23 -15.43 -24.27
N ARG A 159 -15.60 -14.45 -24.91
CA ARG A 159 -16.20 -13.13 -25.09
C ARG A 159 -17.27 -13.20 -26.16
N SER A 160 -18.53 -13.05 -25.77
CA SER A 160 -19.62 -12.81 -26.71
C SER A 160 -19.73 -11.31 -27.02
N SER A 161 -20.34 -10.94 -28.15
CA SER A 161 -20.54 -9.55 -28.56
C SER A 161 -21.12 -8.60 -27.49
N PRO A 162 -22.01 -9.01 -26.55
CA PRO A 162 -22.48 -8.12 -25.48
C PRO A 162 -21.49 -7.93 -24.31
N MET A 163 -20.39 -8.68 -24.24
CA MET A 163 -19.39 -8.57 -23.17
C MET A 163 -18.40 -7.42 -23.42
N CYS A 164 -18.88 -6.18 -23.34
CA CYS A 164 -18.08 -4.98 -23.54
C CYS A 164 -17.58 -4.34 -22.22
N LEU A 165 -18.07 -4.81 -21.06
CA LEU A 165 -17.74 -4.22 -19.77
C LEU A 165 -16.27 -4.46 -19.37
N THR A 166 -15.67 -3.44 -18.79
CA THR A 166 -14.33 -3.48 -18.23
C THR A 166 -14.36 -2.93 -16.81
N LEU A 167 -13.72 -3.62 -15.87
CA LEU A 167 -13.54 -3.11 -14.53
C LEU A 167 -12.67 -1.85 -14.58
N GLN A 168 -13.21 -0.73 -14.11
CA GLN A 168 -12.57 0.59 -14.10
C GLN A 168 -12.42 1.11 -12.67
N GLU A 169 -13.49 1.06 -11.89
CA GLU A 169 -13.53 1.60 -10.52
C GLU A 169 -13.78 0.49 -9.51
N ILE A 170 -13.20 0.63 -8.31
CA ILE A 170 -13.37 -0.30 -7.21
C ILE A 170 -13.54 0.51 -5.92
N LEU A 171 -14.57 0.20 -5.15
CA LEU A 171 -14.74 0.69 -3.79
C LEU A 171 -14.53 -0.46 -2.80
N ILE A 172 -13.48 -0.37 -1.98
CA ILE A 172 -13.13 -1.36 -0.95
C ILE A 172 -13.44 -0.77 0.42
N ILE A 173 -14.40 -1.36 1.13
CA ILE A 173 -14.87 -0.90 2.42
C ILE A 173 -14.58 -1.96 3.49
N GLY A 174 -13.83 -1.57 4.52
CA GLY A 174 -13.63 -2.36 5.74
C GLY A 174 -14.30 -1.69 6.94
N ASN A 175 -15.31 -2.33 7.51
CA ASN A 175 -16.12 -1.82 8.62
C ASN A 175 -16.48 -2.90 9.66
N CYS A 176 -15.81 -4.05 9.64
CA CYS A 176 -15.94 -5.06 10.68
C CYS A 176 -15.25 -4.59 11.97
N ALA A 177 -15.86 -4.89 13.12
CA ALA A 177 -15.19 -4.73 14.41
C ALA A 177 -14.02 -5.73 14.54
N ASP A 178 -13.01 -5.35 15.34
CA ASP A 178 -11.92 -6.23 15.80
C ASP A 178 -11.07 -6.95 14.75
N GLN A 179 -11.11 -6.51 13.48
CA GLN A 179 -10.19 -7.00 12.47
C GLN A 179 -8.77 -6.46 12.70
N VAL A 180 -7.78 -7.34 12.54
CA VAL A 180 -6.37 -6.95 12.49
C VAL A 180 -6.16 -5.95 11.36
N LYS A 181 -5.55 -4.80 11.71
CA LYS A 181 -5.27 -3.71 10.79
C LYS A 181 -3.89 -3.12 11.02
N PHE A 182 -3.42 -2.40 10.01
CA PHE A 182 -2.31 -1.48 10.13
C PHE A 182 -2.54 -0.30 9.18
N SER A 183 -2.34 0.94 9.64
CA SER A 183 -2.50 2.14 8.82
C SER A 183 -3.89 2.26 8.15
N GLU A 184 -4.96 1.98 8.90
CA GLU A 184 -6.35 1.97 8.42
C GLU A 184 -6.61 0.96 7.29
N LEU A 185 -5.72 -0.04 7.12
CA LEU A 185 -5.88 -1.13 6.17
C LEU A 185 -6.05 -2.44 6.95
N SER A 186 -7.23 -3.05 6.88
CA SER A 186 -7.47 -4.39 7.42
C SER A 186 -6.92 -5.46 6.46
N VAL A 187 -6.68 -6.67 6.98
CA VAL A 187 -6.08 -7.79 6.22
C VAL A 187 -6.89 -8.16 4.97
N ASP A 188 -8.22 -8.13 5.07
CA ASP A 188 -9.12 -8.41 3.95
C ASP A 188 -9.09 -7.29 2.89
N MET A 189 -9.11 -6.01 3.30
CA MET A 189 -8.91 -4.88 2.40
C MET A 189 -7.58 -4.99 1.65
N PHE A 190 -6.49 -5.33 2.36
CA PHE A 190 -5.18 -5.55 1.76
C PHE A 190 -5.20 -6.69 0.72
N ARG A 191 -5.84 -7.83 1.04
CA ARG A 191 -5.96 -8.95 0.11
C ARG A 191 -6.77 -8.58 -1.13
N MET A 192 -7.89 -7.88 -0.96
CA MET A 192 -8.70 -7.39 -2.09
C MET A 192 -7.93 -6.38 -2.94
N LEU A 193 -7.19 -5.46 -2.30
CA LEU A 193 -6.32 -4.50 -2.98
C LEU A 193 -5.30 -5.23 -3.86
N GLN A 194 -4.56 -6.20 -3.31
CA GLN A 194 -3.57 -7.00 -4.05
C GLN A 194 -4.21 -7.80 -5.19
N THR A 195 -5.38 -8.40 -4.95
CA THR A 195 -6.08 -9.23 -5.93
C THR A 195 -6.54 -8.44 -7.14
N LEU A 196 -6.96 -7.19 -6.92
CA LEU A 196 -7.53 -6.33 -7.94
C LEU A 196 -6.48 -5.44 -8.63
N GLU A 197 -5.20 -5.59 -8.29
CA GLU A 197 -4.11 -5.00 -9.05
C GLU A 197 -3.73 -5.91 -10.23
N ARG A 198 -3.45 -5.31 -11.38
CA ARG A 198 -2.91 -6.03 -12.53
C ARG A 198 -1.46 -6.40 -12.27
N GLU A 199 -1.03 -7.52 -12.86
CA GLU A 199 0.40 -7.85 -12.88
C GLU A 199 1.17 -6.71 -13.56
N PRO A 200 2.26 -6.21 -12.95
CA PRO A 200 3.16 -5.30 -13.62
C PRO A 200 3.64 -6.00 -14.91
N ARG A 201 3.42 -5.37 -16.06
CA ARG A 201 4.14 -5.82 -17.26
C ARG A 201 5.60 -5.45 -17.00
N ASP A 202 6.50 -6.44 -17.07
CA ASP A 202 7.94 -6.21 -16.96
C ASP A 202 8.33 -5.15 -17.98
N ASP A 203 8.49 -3.91 -17.53
CA ASP A 203 9.13 -2.88 -18.33
C ASP A 203 10.63 -3.20 -18.27
N PRO A 204 11.28 -3.54 -19.40
CA PRO A 204 12.70 -3.87 -19.42
C PRO A 204 13.59 -2.76 -18.81
N GLN A 205 13.05 -1.55 -18.66
CA GLN A 205 13.73 -0.40 -18.05
C GLN A 205 13.73 -0.40 -16.51
N HIS A 206 12.90 -1.23 -15.86
CA HIS A 206 12.78 -1.29 -14.39
C HIS A 206 13.66 -2.36 -13.72
N ILE A 207 14.45 -3.12 -14.49
CA ILE A 207 15.28 -4.24 -13.99
C ILE A 207 16.53 -3.77 -13.21
N HIS A 208 16.89 -2.48 -13.26
CA HIS A 208 18.10 -2.02 -12.57
C HIS A 208 17.84 -1.53 -11.15
N ASP A 209 18.20 -2.39 -10.20
CA ASP A 209 18.46 -2.19 -8.77
C ASP A 209 19.60 -1.17 -8.48
N ALA A 210 19.80 -0.19 -9.38
CA ALA A 210 20.91 0.76 -9.35
C ALA A 210 20.41 2.19 -9.14
N SER A 211 21.27 2.97 -8.46
CA SER A 211 21.05 4.31 -7.92
C SER A 211 20.13 5.26 -8.73
N PRO A 212 19.35 6.13 -8.06
CA PRO A 212 18.43 7.11 -8.68
C PRO A 212 19.09 8.15 -9.59
N ALA A 213 20.42 8.13 -9.77
CA ALA A 213 21.16 9.06 -10.62
C ALA A 213 21.25 8.60 -12.10
N GLY A 214 20.89 7.35 -12.40
CA GLY A 214 20.98 6.79 -13.76
C GLY A 214 19.64 6.62 -14.48
N ARG A 215 18.51 6.99 -13.87
CA ARG A 215 17.19 6.83 -14.50
C ARG A 215 16.95 7.96 -15.51
N LEU A 216 16.42 7.60 -16.68
CA LEU A 216 15.73 8.56 -17.54
C LEU A 216 14.65 9.27 -16.70
N PRO A 217 14.48 10.60 -16.84
CA PRO A 217 13.46 11.31 -16.08
C PRO A 217 12.10 10.68 -16.33
N PHE A 218 11.38 10.37 -15.26
CA PHE A 218 9.99 9.93 -15.29
C PHE A 218 9.21 10.86 -16.22
N ARG A 219 8.64 10.31 -17.30
CA ARG A 219 7.73 11.06 -18.17
C ARG A 219 6.32 10.84 -17.64
N PRO A 220 5.68 11.86 -17.01
CA PRO A 220 4.25 11.79 -16.74
C PRO A 220 3.52 11.77 -18.09
N GLY A 221 2.93 10.64 -18.44
CA GLY A 221 2.15 10.50 -19.67
C GLY A 221 1.85 9.03 -20.03
N PRO A 222 0.93 8.79 -20.98
CA PRO A 222 0.70 7.46 -21.50
C PRO A 222 1.99 6.92 -22.12
N TYR A 223 2.46 5.77 -21.62
CA TYR A 223 3.56 5.07 -22.26
C TYR A 223 3.03 4.52 -23.60
N PRO A 224 3.83 4.54 -24.68
CA PRO A 224 3.43 3.98 -25.96
C PRO A 224 2.98 2.53 -25.79
N PRO A 225 1.93 2.08 -26.50
CA PRO A 225 1.53 0.68 -26.46
C PRO A 225 2.66 -0.21 -26.99
N GLU A 226 3.20 -1.04 -26.12
CA GLU A 226 4.18 -2.06 -26.50
C GLU A 226 3.44 -3.21 -27.21
N ASN A 227 3.91 -3.59 -28.41
CA ASN A 227 3.37 -4.67 -29.24
C ASN A 227 1.91 -4.51 -29.73
N GLY A 228 1.40 -3.27 -29.83
CA GLY A 228 0.06 -3.02 -30.40
C GLY A 228 -1.10 -3.54 -29.55
N MET A 229 -0.84 -4.10 -28.36
CA MET A 229 -1.87 -4.42 -27.38
C MET A 229 -2.20 -3.19 -26.55
N PRO A 230 -3.49 -2.80 -26.44
CA PRO A 230 -3.87 -1.68 -25.59
C PRO A 230 -3.39 -1.92 -24.15
N ARG A 231 -2.73 -0.90 -23.58
CA ARG A 231 -2.34 -0.88 -22.18
C ARG A 231 -3.63 -1.01 -21.36
N ARG A 232 -3.64 -1.95 -20.41
CA ARG A 232 -4.74 -2.08 -19.46
C ARG A 232 -4.26 -1.48 -18.16
N ASP A 233 -4.68 -0.25 -17.90
CA ASP A 233 -4.36 0.45 -16.66
C ASP A 233 -5.01 -0.27 -15.47
N ASN A 234 -4.46 -0.03 -14.28
CA ASN A 234 -5.05 -0.58 -13.07
C ASN A 234 -6.46 0.00 -12.88
N PRO A 235 -7.45 -0.81 -12.47
CA PRO A 235 -8.69 -0.23 -12.00
C PRO A 235 -8.38 0.65 -10.79
N HIS A 236 -8.99 1.83 -10.74
CA HIS A 236 -8.83 2.78 -9.66
C HIS A 236 -9.56 2.26 -8.41
N LYS A 237 -8.94 2.44 -7.24
CA LYS A 237 -9.35 1.82 -5.97
C LYS A 237 -9.53 2.88 -4.90
N TYR A 238 -10.76 3.04 -4.45
CA TYR A 238 -11.08 3.80 -3.26
C TYR A 238 -11.04 2.88 -2.04
N LEU A 239 -10.23 3.24 -1.03
CA LEU A 239 -10.11 2.52 0.22
C LEU A 239 -10.82 3.30 1.33
N LEU A 240 -11.85 2.71 1.93
CA LEU A 240 -12.59 3.31 3.03
C LEU A 240 -12.57 2.42 4.25
N TYR A 241 -11.89 2.86 5.31
CA TYR A 241 -11.90 2.20 6.61
C TYR A 241 -12.89 2.88 7.55
N LYS A 242 -13.83 2.10 8.08
CA LYS A 242 -14.94 2.55 8.93
C LYS A 242 -15.63 3.83 8.42
N PRO A 243 -16.04 3.89 7.13
CA PRO A 243 -16.68 5.08 6.61
C PRO A 243 -18.06 5.29 7.21
N THR A 244 -18.45 6.55 7.32
CA THR A 244 -19.84 6.95 7.49
C THR A 244 -20.64 6.66 6.22
N TYR A 245 -21.96 6.52 6.35
CA TYR A 245 -22.86 6.36 5.20
C TYR A 245 -22.67 7.46 4.15
N SER A 246 -22.53 8.72 4.58
CA SER A 246 -22.32 9.86 3.69
C SER A 246 -21.02 9.73 2.89
N GLN A 247 -19.93 9.26 3.51
CA GLN A 247 -18.68 9.00 2.79
C GLN A 247 -18.88 7.92 1.72
N VAL A 248 -19.54 6.80 2.06
CA VAL A 248 -19.84 5.74 1.09
C VAL A 248 -20.61 6.28 -0.12
N GLN A 249 -21.65 7.09 0.13
CA GLN A 249 -22.45 7.70 -0.94
C GLN A 249 -21.63 8.64 -1.84
N VAL A 250 -20.77 9.48 -1.26
CA VAL A 250 -19.91 10.40 -2.03
C VAL A 250 -18.95 9.65 -2.94
N PHE A 251 -18.31 8.59 -2.43
CA PHE A 251 -17.34 7.81 -3.22
C PHE A 251 -18.03 6.95 -4.28
N LEU A 252 -19.19 6.36 -3.97
CA LEU A 252 -20.01 5.67 -4.98
C LEU A 252 -20.43 6.62 -6.10
N ALA A 253 -20.99 7.77 -5.76
CA ALA A 253 -21.43 8.76 -6.76
C ALA A 253 -20.27 9.27 -7.62
N SER A 254 -19.10 9.51 -7.02
CA SER A 254 -17.90 9.93 -7.74
C SER A 254 -17.40 8.85 -8.71
N GLY A 255 -17.25 7.61 -8.23
CA GLY A 255 -16.84 6.50 -9.07
C GLY A 255 -17.80 6.26 -10.24
N PHE A 256 -19.11 6.26 -9.99
CA PHE A 256 -20.11 6.14 -11.05
C PHE A 256 -20.05 7.27 -12.09
N LYS A 257 -19.79 8.51 -11.66
CA LYS A 257 -19.67 9.67 -12.55
C LYS A 257 -18.44 9.58 -13.47
N GLU A 258 -17.37 8.94 -13.01
CA GLU A 258 -16.11 8.78 -13.74
C GLU A 258 -16.13 7.56 -14.68
N LEU A 259 -17.13 6.67 -14.57
CA LEU A 259 -17.22 5.48 -15.42
C LEU A 259 -17.47 5.84 -16.90
N PRO A 260 -16.72 5.24 -17.84
CA PRO A 260 -17.07 5.25 -19.25
C PRO A 260 -18.33 4.39 -19.51
N ALA A 261 -18.90 4.49 -20.71
CA ALA A 261 -20.12 3.75 -21.10
C ALA A 261 -19.99 2.22 -20.97
N ASN A 262 -18.76 1.69 -21.05
CA ASN A 262 -18.45 0.28 -20.86
C ASN A 262 -17.67 0.01 -19.56
N GLY A 263 -17.69 0.95 -18.62
CA GLY A 263 -17.05 0.84 -17.33
C GLY A 263 -17.93 0.09 -16.34
N ALA A 264 -17.31 -0.76 -15.53
CA ALA A 264 -17.93 -1.39 -14.38
C ALA A 264 -17.25 -0.90 -13.10
N LEU A 265 -18.05 -0.70 -12.06
CA LEU A 265 -17.61 -0.46 -10.69
C LEU A 265 -17.82 -1.74 -9.86
N LEU A 266 -16.79 -2.14 -9.12
CA LEU A 266 -16.88 -3.22 -8.14
C LEU A 266 -17.00 -2.63 -6.72
N LEU A 267 -17.97 -3.12 -5.96
CA LEU A 267 -18.11 -2.80 -4.54
C LEU A 267 -17.72 -4.01 -3.70
N TYR A 268 -16.68 -3.86 -2.88
CA TYR A 268 -16.34 -4.79 -1.82
C TYR A 268 -16.71 -4.16 -0.46
N LEU A 269 -17.56 -4.83 0.30
CA LEU A 269 -17.99 -4.39 1.63
C LEU A 269 -17.80 -5.52 2.64
N SER A 270 -16.92 -5.30 3.60
CA SER A 270 -16.72 -6.14 4.77
C SER A 270 -17.28 -5.41 5.98
N ALA A 271 -18.42 -5.86 6.50
CA ALA A 271 -19.11 -5.23 7.63
C ALA A 271 -20.02 -6.22 8.35
N ASP A 272 -20.33 -5.93 9.61
CA ASP A 272 -21.34 -6.67 10.39
C ASP A 272 -22.74 -6.37 9.84
N GLY A 273 -23.51 -7.44 9.57
CA GLY A 273 -24.89 -7.35 9.10
C GLY A 273 -25.89 -7.28 10.26
N CYS A 274 -26.92 -6.46 10.13
CA CYS A 274 -28.08 -6.47 11.03
C CYS A 274 -29.33 -6.85 10.25
N PHE A 275 -29.94 -7.99 10.59
CA PHE A 275 -31.18 -8.44 9.98
C PHE A 275 -32.36 -8.05 10.88
N SER A 276 -33.36 -7.37 10.32
CA SER A 276 -34.61 -7.12 11.03
C SER A 276 -35.36 -8.45 11.20
N THR A 277 -35.57 -8.89 12.44
CA THR A 277 -36.37 -10.07 12.77
C THR A 277 -37.86 -9.78 12.61
N VAL A 278 -38.31 -9.48 11.39
CA VAL A 278 -39.75 -9.45 11.09
C VAL A 278 -40.20 -10.91 10.98
N LYS A 279 -40.77 -11.45 12.06
CA LYS A 279 -41.56 -12.68 11.99
C LYS A 279 -42.67 -12.43 10.97
N HIS A 280 -42.63 -13.14 9.84
CA HIS A 280 -43.78 -13.24 8.96
C HIS A 280 -44.98 -13.69 9.82
N PRO A 281 -46.11 -12.98 9.82
CA PRO A 281 -47.32 -13.49 10.44
C PRO A 281 -47.62 -14.83 9.77
N GLU A 282 -47.64 -15.90 10.56
CA GLU A 282 -48.10 -17.21 10.12
C GLU A 282 -49.44 -17.01 9.41
N GLU A 283 -49.51 -17.42 8.15
CA GLU A 283 -50.76 -17.52 7.40
C GLU A 283 -51.72 -18.37 8.24
N SER A 284 -52.68 -17.68 8.85
CA SER A 284 -53.70 -18.31 9.68
C SER A 284 -54.64 -19.07 8.76
N LYS A 285 -54.53 -20.39 8.82
CA LYS A 285 -55.48 -21.47 8.48
C LYS A 285 -56.66 -21.13 7.57
#